data_AF-A0A419JV48-F1
#
_entry.id   AF-A0A419JV48-F1
#
_cell.length_a   1.000
_cell.length_b   1.000
_cell.length_c   1.000
_cell.angle_alpha   90.00
_cell.angle_beta   90.00
_cell.angle_gamma   90.00
#
_symmetry.space_group_name_H-M   'P 1'
#
loop_
_entity.id
_entity.type
_entity.pdbx_description
1 polymer ?
#
loop_
_entity_poly.entity_id
_entity_poly.type
_entity_poly.pdbx_seq_one_letter_code
_entity_poly.pdbx_strand_id
1 'polypeptide(L)'
;MKALRVKGEHEIYCCGARVRISEKDIEVLTEPIVKYCPLHEALYGTKQIDVDAVRKSVEMKIAGFGFCCANRVFDAEPVVAYGASEMMRVWLEKELIDCAVMVCEGAGTVITNDGTLVQGIGARLTGIIKTSPVKEIIERIEAYGGVVLDEANARIDQVEGVKRAFDLGFKRVAVSVAGFQAEAISEIRKVEKIADADVLIFSVCNTCVGKEDVRHIVKADVACASASKILRKEIGSKALMQLGVTIPVYALTEKGKRLVLAYLAEFKDKLVVFRTERLPYHVENKGPKLR
;
A
#
# COMPACT_ATOMS: atom_id res chain seq x y z
N MET A 1 -21.87 8.34 22.23
CA MET A 1 -20.85 8.12 21.18
C MET A 1 -20.47 9.47 20.60
N LYS A 2 -19.19 9.88 20.66
CA LYS A 2 -18.73 11.05 19.89
C LYS A 2 -18.94 10.71 18.41
N ALA A 3 -19.60 11.60 17.66
CA ALA A 3 -19.77 11.41 16.23
C ALA A 3 -18.40 11.19 15.57
N LEU A 4 -18.28 10.16 14.74
CA LEU A 4 -17.13 9.93 13.87
C LEU A 4 -17.03 11.11 12.92
N ARG A 5 -16.16 12.05 13.25
CA ARG A 5 -15.98 13.27 12.47
C ARG A 5 -14.60 13.24 11.86
N VAL A 6 -14.57 13.21 10.53
CA VAL A 6 -13.36 13.42 9.73
C VAL A 6 -12.68 14.70 10.17
N LYS A 7 -11.34 14.70 10.16
CA LYS A 7 -10.51 15.82 10.60
C LYS A 7 -9.65 16.34 9.45
N GLY A 8 -9.93 17.54 8.98
CA GLY A 8 -9.23 18.14 7.85
C GLY A 8 -9.72 17.63 6.48
N GLU A 9 -8.83 17.66 5.50
CA GLU A 9 -9.10 17.26 4.11
C GLU A 9 -8.09 16.21 3.64
N HIS A 10 -8.61 15.15 3.01
CA HIS A 10 -7.84 14.04 2.49
C HIS A 10 -8.28 13.74 1.07
N GLU A 11 -7.35 13.25 0.26
CA GLU A 11 -7.64 12.80 -1.09
C GLU A 11 -7.05 11.42 -1.30
N ILE A 12 -7.85 10.50 -1.84
CA ILE A 12 -7.49 9.11 -2.03
C ILE A 12 -7.89 8.61 -3.42
N TYR A 13 -7.25 7.53 -3.85
CA TYR A 13 -7.80 6.64 -4.85
C TYR A 13 -8.61 5.53 -4.20
N CYS A 14 -9.82 5.29 -4.68
CA CYS A 14 -10.62 4.11 -4.37
C CYS A 14 -11.15 3.53 -5.68
N CYS A 15 -10.81 2.28 -6.02
CA CYS A 15 -11.18 1.65 -7.29
C CYS A 15 -10.80 2.49 -8.54
N GLY A 16 -9.76 3.30 -8.40
CA GLY A 16 -9.26 4.24 -9.40
C GLY A 16 -10.08 5.51 -9.60
N ALA A 17 -11.12 5.73 -8.80
CA ALA A 17 -11.75 7.04 -8.63
C ALA A 17 -10.94 7.89 -7.65
N ARG A 18 -10.75 9.18 -7.94
CA ARG A 18 -10.28 10.17 -6.96
C ARG A 18 -11.44 10.53 -6.04
N VAL A 19 -11.22 10.50 -4.74
CA VAL A 19 -12.22 10.81 -3.72
C VAL A 19 -11.64 11.83 -2.76
N ARG A 20 -12.36 12.92 -2.54
CA ARG A 20 -12.10 13.90 -1.49
C ARG A 20 -12.92 13.51 -0.25
N ILE A 21 -12.26 13.48 0.89
CA ILE A 21 -12.88 13.25 2.20
C ILE A 21 -12.59 14.50 3.03
N SER A 22 -13.64 15.21 3.42
CA SER A 22 -13.53 16.44 4.20
C SER A 22 -14.36 16.35 5.49
N GLU A 23 -14.23 17.34 6.37
CA GLU A 23 -15.12 17.44 7.54
C GLU A 23 -16.60 17.64 7.18
N LYS A 24 -16.90 18.05 5.94
CA LYS A 24 -18.25 18.38 5.47
C LYS A 24 -18.90 17.18 4.78
N ASP A 25 -18.15 16.47 3.95
CA ASP A 25 -18.69 15.51 3.00
C ASP A 25 -17.63 14.58 2.39
N ILE A 26 -18.13 13.59 1.63
CA ILE A 26 -17.34 12.65 0.85
C ILE A 26 -17.74 12.83 -0.63
N GLU A 27 -16.80 13.33 -1.42
CA GLU A 27 -17.03 13.68 -2.82
C GLU A 27 -16.19 12.78 -3.73
N VAL A 28 -16.85 12.04 -4.63
CA VAL A 28 -16.18 11.24 -5.66
C VAL A 28 -15.93 12.15 -6.87
N LEU A 29 -14.67 12.54 -7.06
CA LEU A 29 -14.26 13.56 -8.03
C LEU A 29 -14.13 13.00 -9.45
N THR A 30 -13.94 11.69 -9.61
CA THR A 30 -13.83 11.05 -10.92
C THR A 30 -14.55 9.70 -10.92
N GLU A 31 -15.02 9.25 -12.08
CA GLU A 31 -15.58 7.92 -12.25
C GLU A 31 -14.57 6.81 -11.88
N PRO A 32 -15.01 5.72 -11.23
CA PRO A 32 -14.15 4.57 -10.98
C PRO A 32 -13.81 3.84 -12.27
N ILE A 33 -12.53 3.65 -12.55
CA ILE A 33 -12.09 2.89 -13.73
C ILE A 33 -12.29 1.39 -13.56
N VAL A 34 -12.43 0.90 -12.32
CA VAL A 34 -12.72 -0.51 -12.03
C VAL A 34 -14.23 -0.70 -12.01
N LYS A 35 -14.75 -1.59 -12.86
CA LYS A 35 -16.16 -1.98 -12.91
C LYS A 35 -16.49 -3.08 -11.89
N TYR A 36 -15.55 -3.99 -11.65
CA TYR A 36 -15.72 -5.09 -10.71
C TYR A 36 -14.36 -5.48 -10.10
N CYS A 37 -14.33 -5.78 -8.81
CA CYS A 37 -13.16 -6.28 -8.12
C CYS A 37 -13.59 -7.33 -7.07
N PRO A 38 -13.11 -8.58 -7.16
CA PRO A 38 -13.47 -9.62 -6.20
C PRO A 38 -13.09 -9.25 -4.75
N LEU A 39 -11.98 -8.54 -4.55
CA LEU A 39 -11.59 -8.05 -3.22
C LEU A 39 -12.59 -7.01 -2.69
N HIS A 40 -13.04 -6.09 -3.55
CA HIS A 40 -14.03 -5.09 -3.16
C HIS A 40 -15.40 -5.74 -2.86
N GLU A 41 -15.80 -6.76 -3.63
CA GLU A 41 -17.01 -7.53 -3.32
C GLU A 41 -16.88 -8.24 -1.97
N ALA A 42 -15.76 -8.90 -1.70
CA ALA A 42 -15.54 -9.59 -0.43
C ALA A 42 -15.58 -8.64 0.79
N LEU A 43 -15.03 -7.43 0.65
CA LEU A 43 -14.94 -6.46 1.75
C LEU A 43 -16.21 -5.59 1.92
N TYR A 44 -16.88 -5.24 0.83
CA TYR A 44 -17.97 -4.25 0.83
C TYR A 44 -19.28 -4.77 0.21
N GLY A 45 -19.34 -6.04 -0.19
CA GLY A 45 -20.55 -6.68 -0.73
C GLY A 45 -21.02 -6.15 -2.09
N THR A 46 -20.16 -5.46 -2.84
CA THR A 46 -20.55 -4.74 -4.06
C THR A 46 -20.01 -5.40 -5.33
N LYS A 47 -20.92 -5.86 -6.21
CA LYS A 47 -20.60 -6.53 -7.50
C LYS A 47 -20.34 -5.58 -8.67
N GLN A 48 -20.94 -4.39 -8.67
CA GLN A 48 -20.67 -3.36 -9.67
C GLN A 48 -20.19 -2.11 -8.97
N ILE A 49 -19.05 -1.59 -9.38
CA ILE A 49 -18.41 -0.44 -8.76
C ILE A 49 -18.73 0.80 -9.60
N ASP A 50 -19.66 1.60 -9.11
CA ASP A 50 -20.00 2.95 -9.58
C ASP A 50 -19.63 4.00 -8.51
N VAL A 51 -19.99 5.26 -8.77
CA VAL A 51 -19.74 6.39 -7.86
C VAL A 51 -20.32 6.14 -6.47
N ASP A 52 -21.54 5.59 -6.38
CA ASP A 52 -22.21 5.36 -5.10
C ASP A 52 -21.57 4.20 -4.33
N ALA A 53 -21.17 3.13 -5.02
CA ALA A 53 -20.40 2.05 -4.43
C ALA A 53 -19.06 2.54 -3.86
N VAL A 54 -18.35 3.41 -4.60
CA VAL A 54 -17.11 4.02 -4.12
C VAL A 54 -17.39 4.87 -2.87
N ARG A 55 -18.37 5.77 -2.91
CA ARG A 55 -18.74 6.61 -1.76
C ARG A 55 -19.06 5.77 -0.53
N LYS A 56 -19.92 4.76 -0.69
CA LYS A 56 -20.33 3.84 0.38
C LYS A 56 -19.15 3.05 0.96
N SER A 57 -18.19 2.63 0.13
CA SER A 57 -16.98 1.94 0.62
C SER A 57 -16.14 2.84 1.54
N VAL A 58 -16.06 4.14 1.22
CA VAL A 58 -15.34 5.13 2.03
C VAL A 58 -16.11 5.44 3.31
N GLU A 59 -17.43 5.61 3.23
CA GLU A 59 -18.31 5.75 4.40
C GLU A 59 -18.17 4.57 5.36
N MET A 60 -18.15 3.33 4.84
CA MET A 60 -17.95 2.13 5.65
C MET A 60 -16.58 2.12 6.34
N LYS A 61 -15.51 2.60 5.68
CA LYS A 61 -14.18 2.73 6.30
C LYS A 61 -14.17 3.74 7.44
N ILE A 62 -14.80 4.88 7.23
CA ILE A 62 -14.93 5.92 8.26
C ILE A 62 -15.74 5.37 9.43
N ALA A 63 -16.93 4.82 9.16
CA ALA A 63 -17.85 4.29 10.16
C ALA A 63 -17.26 3.15 10.98
N GLY A 64 -16.62 2.18 10.32
CA GLY A 64 -16.10 0.97 10.95
C GLY A 64 -14.75 1.14 11.63
N PHE A 65 -13.87 2.00 11.08
CA PHE A 65 -12.45 2.04 11.49
C PHE A 65 -11.93 3.42 11.86
N GLY A 66 -12.76 4.46 11.79
CA GLY A 66 -12.34 5.84 12.04
C GLY A 66 -11.33 6.34 11.02
N PHE A 67 -11.42 5.89 9.76
CA PHE A 67 -10.55 6.37 8.67
C PHE A 67 -10.63 7.91 8.59
N CYS A 68 -9.47 8.58 8.56
CA CYS A 68 -9.38 10.05 8.60
C CYS A 68 -10.01 10.73 9.85
N CYS A 69 -10.23 9.99 10.94
CA CYS A 69 -10.85 10.50 12.17
C CYS A 69 -9.92 10.38 13.38
N ALA A 70 -10.14 11.20 14.40
CA ALA A 70 -9.36 11.17 15.65
C ALA A 70 -9.38 9.81 16.38
N ASN A 71 -10.42 9.00 16.18
CA ASN A 71 -10.57 7.67 16.78
C ASN A 71 -10.17 6.54 15.83
N ARG A 72 -9.28 6.80 14.85
CA ARG A 72 -8.74 5.78 13.94
C ARG A 72 -8.20 4.58 14.71
N VAL A 73 -8.69 3.38 14.40
CA VAL A 73 -8.25 2.16 15.10
C VAL A 73 -7.00 1.56 14.46
N PHE A 74 -5.97 1.29 15.26
CA PHE A 74 -4.78 0.60 14.76
C PHE A 74 -4.97 -0.88 15.04
N ASP A 75 -5.43 -1.59 14.01
CA ASP A 75 -5.76 -3.01 14.08
C ASP A 75 -4.76 -3.79 13.22
N ALA A 76 -3.96 -4.62 13.89
CA ALA A 76 -2.89 -5.38 13.28
C ALA A 76 -3.33 -6.76 12.77
N GLU A 77 -4.63 -7.06 12.79
CA GLU A 77 -5.13 -8.29 12.20
C GLU A 77 -4.93 -8.31 10.68
N PRO A 78 -4.60 -9.48 10.09
CA PRO A 78 -4.56 -9.66 8.64
C PRO A 78 -5.94 -9.38 8.02
N VAL A 79 -5.97 -8.64 6.92
CA VAL A 79 -7.23 -8.24 6.25
C VAL A 79 -7.30 -8.82 4.84
N VAL A 80 -6.16 -8.93 4.15
CA VAL A 80 -6.08 -9.44 2.78
C VAL A 80 -4.95 -10.46 2.70
N ALA A 81 -4.87 -11.24 1.63
CA ALA A 81 -3.67 -12.04 1.41
C ALA A 81 -2.65 -11.21 0.63
N TYR A 82 -1.37 -11.32 0.98
CA TYR A 82 -0.25 -10.73 0.24
C TYR A 82 -0.22 -9.20 0.27
N GLY A 83 -0.78 -8.57 1.31
CA GLY A 83 -0.68 -7.12 1.52
C GLY A 83 0.74 -6.67 1.82
N ALA A 84 1.10 -5.46 1.41
CA ALA A 84 2.44 -4.91 1.63
C ALA A 84 2.78 -4.81 3.13
N SER A 85 1.85 -4.29 3.95
CA SER A 85 2.04 -4.17 5.38
C SER A 85 2.14 -5.52 6.10
N GLU A 86 1.41 -6.53 5.62
CA GLU A 86 1.45 -7.89 6.19
C GLU A 86 2.81 -8.53 5.95
N MET A 87 3.36 -8.37 4.74
CA MET A 87 4.70 -8.84 4.45
C MET A 87 5.76 -8.07 5.23
N MET A 88 5.67 -6.73 5.27
CA MET A 88 6.61 -5.89 6.02
C MET A 88 6.61 -6.21 7.51
N ARG A 89 5.45 -6.50 8.10
CA ARG A 89 5.34 -6.99 9.48
C ARG A 89 6.16 -8.26 9.68
N VAL A 90 5.97 -9.28 8.85
CA VAL A 90 6.73 -10.55 8.95
C VAL A 90 8.23 -10.31 8.74
N TRP A 91 8.62 -9.41 7.84
CA TRP A 91 10.02 -9.08 7.59
C TRP A 91 10.69 -8.40 8.78
N LEU A 92 9.97 -7.51 9.50
CA LEU A 92 10.43 -6.89 10.74
C LEU A 92 10.54 -7.92 11.86
N GLU A 93 9.50 -8.73 12.08
CA GLU A 93 9.48 -9.78 13.13
C GLU A 93 10.58 -10.83 12.93
N LYS A 94 11.03 -11.04 11.70
CA LYS A 94 12.16 -11.93 11.36
C LYS A 94 13.51 -11.20 11.24
N GLU A 95 13.56 -9.91 11.55
CA GLU A 95 14.76 -9.08 11.48
C GLU A 95 15.44 -9.10 10.09
N LEU A 96 14.65 -9.29 9.02
CA LEU A 96 15.11 -9.27 7.63
C LEU A 96 15.23 -7.83 7.10
N ILE A 97 14.48 -6.91 7.70
CA ILE A 97 14.56 -5.46 7.53
C ILE A 97 14.63 -4.82 8.93
N ASP A 98 15.18 -3.62 9.02
CA ASP A 98 15.33 -2.88 10.27
C ASP A 98 14.14 -1.94 10.54
N CYS A 99 13.56 -1.36 9.47
CA CYS A 99 12.39 -0.50 9.58
C CYS A 99 11.56 -0.52 8.29
N ALA A 100 10.34 -0.01 8.39
CA ALA A 100 9.43 0.24 7.28
C ALA A 100 9.12 1.74 7.17
N VAL A 101 9.02 2.21 5.93
CA VAL A 101 8.55 3.54 5.54
C VAL A 101 7.22 3.36 4.81
N MET A 102 6.16 3.89 5.40
CA MET A 102 4.78 3.71 4.93
C MET A 102 4.02 5.03 4.97
N VAL A 103 2.79 5.01 4.44
CA VAL A 103 1.86 6.13 4.52
C VAL A 103 0.78 5.83 5.54
N CYS A 104 0.39 6.82 6.34
CA CYS A 104 -0.79 6.78 7.19
C CYS A 104 -1.64 8.02 6.92
N GLU A 105 -2.94 7.86 6.66
CA GLU A 105 -3.83 9.01 6.63
C GLU A 105 -3.86 9.69 8.01
N GLY A 106 -3.82 11.03 8.04
CA GLY A 106 -3.66 11.77 9.29
C GLY A 106 -2.22 12.04 9.71
N ALA A 107 -1.22 11.40 9.10
CA ALA A 107 0.19 11.59 9.47
C ALA A 107 1.17 11.70 8.28
N GLY A 108 0.77 11.26 7.08
CA GLY A 108 1.66 11.32 5.91
C GLY A 108 2.65 10.16 5.90
N THR A 109 3.92 10.43 5.62
CA THR A 109 4.98 9.42 5.70
C THR A 109 5.32 9.09 7.16
N VAL A 110 5.33 7.79 7.48
CA VAL A 110 5.67 7.24 8.80
C VAL A 110 6.83 6.27 8.65
N ILE A 111 7.81 6.36 9.55
CA ILE A 111 8.93 5.43 9.69
C ILE A 111 8.75 4.67 11.00
N THR A 112 8.81 3.34 10.98
CA THR A 112 8.72 2.53 12.20
C THR A 112 9.43 1.19 12.05
N ASN A 113 9.94 0.65 13.16
CA ASN A 113 10.45 -0.71 13.27
C ASN A 113 9.47 -1.67 13.99
N ASP A 114 8.29 -1.19 14.39
CA ASP A 114 7.25 -2.00 15.02
C ASP A 114 6.30 -2.61 13.98
N GLY A 115 6.33 -3.94 13.83
CA GLY A 115 5.50 -4.67 12.87
C GLY A 115 3.99 -4.54 13.13
N THR A 116 3.59 -4.33 14.39
CA THR A 116 2.17 -4.13 14.76
C THR A 116 1.68 -2.79 14.24
N LEU A 117 2.48 -1.72 14.37
CA LEU A 117 2.18 -0.39 13.86
C LEU A 117 2.15 -0.39 12.32
N VAL A 118 3.12 -1.02 11.66
CA VAL A 118 3.14 -1.21 10.20
C VAL A 118 1.81 -1.77 9.69
N GLN A 119 1.34 -2.86 10.31
CA GLN A 119 0.06 -3.45 9.93
C GLN A 119 -1.12 -2.57 10.33
N GLY A 120 -1.10 -1.97 11.53
CA GLY A 120 -2.19 -1.13 12.04
C GLY A 120 -2.53 0.07 11.15
N ILE A 121 -1.51 0.71 10.56
CA ILE A 121 -1.70 1.82 9.62
C ILE A 121 -1.95 1.32 8.19
N GLY A 122 -1.33 0.20 7.78
CA GLY A 122 -1.37 -0.29 6.40
C GLY A 122 -2.54 -1.18 6.02
N ALA A 123 -3.12 -1.95 6.96
CA ALA A 123 -4.04 -3.05 6.67
C ALA A 123 -5.28 -2.67 5.85
N ARG A 124 -5.78 -1.45 6.04
CA ARG A 124 -7.01 -0.93 5.38
C ARG A 124 -6.74 0.32 4.53
N LEU A 125 -5.47 0.64 4.35
CA LEU A 125 -5.02 1.79 3.60
C LEU A 125 -5.38 1.61 2.12
N THR A 126 -5.69 2.73 1.48
CA THR A 126 -5.83 2.82 0.02
C THR A 126 -4.88 3.91 -0.48
N GLY A 127 -4.75 4.11 -1.79
CA GLY A 127 -3.77 5.06 -2.32
C GLY A 127 -4.05 6.48 -1.84
N ILE A 128 -3.33 6.97 -0.83
CA ILE A 128 -3.50 8.33 -0.28
C ILE A 128 -2.71 9.30 -1.16
N ILE A 129 -3.42 10.23 -1.79
CA ILE A 129 -2.86 11.27 -2.65
C ILE A 129 -2.43 12.46 -1.79
N LYS A 130 -3.31 12.85 -0.85
CA LYS A 130 -3.12 13.99 0.06
C LYS A 130 -3.78 13.68 1.39
N THR A 131 -3.23 14.20 2.48
CA THR A 131 -3.81 14.03 3.82
C THR A 131 -3.53 15.25 4.67
N SER A 132 -4.40 15.53 5.64
CA SER A 132 -4.20 16.58 6.65
C SER A 132 -3.74 15.96 7.97
N PRO A 133 -2.98 16.69 8.80
CA PRO A 133 -2.56 16.19 10.11
C PRO A 133 -3.77 15.97 11.03
N VAL A 134 -3.81 14.80 11.65
CA VAL A 134 -4.76 14.45 12.70
C VAL A 134 -3.97 14.14 13.96
N LYS A 135 -4.01 15.08 14.91
CA LYS A 135 -3.19 15.06 16.12
C LYS A 135 -3.26 13.71 16.85
N GLU A 136 -4.45 13.17 17.06
CA GLU A 136 -4.64 11.91 17.78
C GLU A 136 -4.04 10.70 17.05
N ILE A 137 -3.96 10.74 15.71
CA ILE A 137 -3.30 9.70 14.91
C ILE A 137 -1.78 9.82 15.07
N ILE A 138 -1.24 11.03 14.98
CA ILE A 138 0.19 11.31 15.14
C ILE A 138 0.67 10.89 16.53
N GLU A 139 0.01 11.37 17.60
CA GLU A 139 0.35 11.02 18.98
C GLU A 139 0.31 9.50 19.20
N ARG A 140 -0.64 8.80 18.56
CA ARG A 140 -0.72 7.34 18.63
C ARG A 140 0.43 6.67 17.88
N ILE A 141 0.84 7.17 16.73
CA ILE A 141 2.01 6.65 16.00
C ILE A 141 3.27 6.76 16.87
N GLU A 142 3.47 7.92 17.49
CA GLU A 142 4.63 8.18 18.36
C GLU A 142 4.61 7.33 19.64
N ALA A 143 3.43 7.09 20.22
CA ALA A 143 3.27 6.20 21.36
C ALA A 143 3.66 4.74 21.05
N TYR A 144 3.59 4.33 19.77
CA TYR A 144 4.07 3.05 19.28
C TYR A 144 5.54 3.10 18.80
N GLY A 145 6.25 4.20 19.07
CA GLY A 145 7.66 4.40 18.66
C GLY A 145 7.83 4.74 17.17
N GLY A 146 6.75 5.01 16.45
CA GLY A 146 6.82 5.47 15.07
C GLY A 146 7.25 6.93 14.97
N VAL A 147 7.92 7.27 13.87
CA VAL A 147 8.36 8.64 13.56
C VAL A 147 7.54 9.15 12.38
N VAL A 148 6.89 10.30 12.56
CA VAL A 148 6.17 11.00 11.50
C VAL A 148 7.13 11.95 10.79
N LEU A 149 7.16 11.93 9.46
CA LEU A 149 8.11 12.73 8.67
C LEU A 149 7.85 14.25 8.78
N ASP A 150 6.58 14.63 8.83
CA ASP A 150 6.14 16.03 8.90
C ASP A 150 4.81 16.10 9.66
N GLU A 151 4.89 16.24 10.98
CA GLU A 151 3.72 16.30 11.87
C GLU A 151 2.83 17.52 11.60
N ALA A 152 3.42 18.62 11.10
CA ALA A 152 2.71 19.87 10.89
C ALA A 152 1.82 19.83 9.64
N ASN A 153 2.25 19.12 8.59
CA ASN A 153 1.53 19.10 7.31
C ASN A 153 1.10 17.70 6.85
N ALA A 154 1.48 16.65 7.57
CA ALA A 154 1.26 15.25 7.18
C ALA A 154 1.73 14.95 5.75
N ARG A 155 2.91 15.45 5.40
CA ARG A 155 3.48 15.33 4.05
C ARG A 155 3.75 13.88 3.69
N ILE A 156 3.34 13.49 2.48
CA ILE A 156 3.66 12.18 1.90
C ILE A 156 4.86 12.34 0.98
N ASP A 157 6.02 11.92 1.48
CA ASP A 157 7.28 11.87 0.75
C ASP A 157 8.06 10.61 1.15
N GLN A 158 8.08 9.61 0.28
CA GLN A 158 8.73 8.33 0.56
C GLN A 158 10.25 8.41 0.34
N VAL A 159 10.74 9.35 -0.49
CA VAL A 159 12.17 9.55 -0.71
C VAL A 159 12.80 10.13 0.55
N GLU A 160 12.21 11.20 1.09
CA GLU A 160 12.64 11.79 2.36
C GLU A 160 12.38 10.86 3.54
N GLY A 161 11.32 10.04 3.51
CA GLY A 161 11.11 8.98 4.49
C GLY A 161 12.25 7.98 4.57
N VAL A 162 12.77 7.53 3.42
CA VAL A 162 13.92 6.62 3.36
C VAL A 162 15.21 7.31 3.84
N LYS A 163 15.46 8.56 3.43
CA LYS A 163 16.61 9.33 3.95
C LYS A 163 16.53 9.47 5.46
N ARG A 164 15.36 9.81 5.99
CA ARG A 164 15.13 9.93 7.43
C ARG A 164 15.36 8.61 8.16
N ALA A 165 14.96 7.48 7.58
CA ALA A 165 15.26 6.17 8.13
C ALA A 165 16.78 5.91 8.25
N PHE A 166 17.57 6.35 7.26
CA PHE A 166 19.04 6.27 7.33
C PHE A 166 19.64 7.19 8.39
N ASP A 167 19.12 8.41 8.55
CA ASP A 167 19.54 9.34 9.61
C ASP A 167 19.25 8.78 11.01
N LEU A 168 18.22 7.95 11.14
CA LEU A 168 17.88 7.22 12.38
C LEU A 168 18.76 5.98 12.61
N GLY A 169 19.69 5.68 11.69
CA GLY A 169 20.67 4.59 11.81
C GLY A 169 20.23 3.26 11.19
N PHE A 170 19.05 3.18 10.57
CA PHE A 170 18.61 1.96 9.89
C PHE A 170 19.39 1.72 8.59
N LYS A 171 19.63 0.44 8.26
CA LYS A 171 20.42 0.05 7.08
C LYS A 171 19.64 -0.80 6.08
N ARG A 172 18.61 -1.52 6.54
CA ARG A 172 17.73 -2.37 5.73
C ARG A 172 16.32 -1.82 5.82
N VAL A 173 15.91 -1.00 4.86
CA VAL A 173 14.64 -0.26 4.91
C VAL A 173 13.65 -0.87 3.92
N ALA A 174 12.45 -1.21 4.35
CA ALA A 174 11.35 -1.46 3.42
C ALA A 174 10.53 -0.21 3.20
N VAL A 175 10.14 0.08 1.96
CA VAL A 175 9.33 1.27 1.63
C VAL A 175 8.20 0.91 0.70
N SER A 176 6.99 1.38 1.01
CA SER A 176 5.84 1.24 0.10
C SER A 176 5.67 2.49 -0.75
N VAL A 177 5.64 2.35 -2.08
CA VAL A 177 5.47 3.49 -3.00
C VAL A 177 4.22 3.28 -3.84
N ALA A 178 3.30 4.23 -3.79
CA ALA A 178 2.09 4.18 -4.61
C ALA A 178 2.42 4.41 -6.09
N GLY A 179 1.71 3.74 -6.99
CA GLY A 179 1.97 3.81 -8.43
C GLY A 179 1.91 5.21 -9.03
N PHE A 180 1.05 6.09 -8.51
CA PHE A 180 0.97 7.50 -8.93
C PHE A 180 2.14 8.37 -8.41
N GLN A 181 3.04 7.80 -7.59
CA GLN A 181 4.31 8.38 -7.15
C GLN A 181 5.50 7.54 -7.66
N ALA A 182 5.34 6.81 -8.76
CA ALA A 182 6.31 5.84 -9.24
C ALA A 182 7.72 6.42 -9.44
N GLU A 183 7.86 7.71 -9.79
CA GLU A 183 9.16 8.37 -9.93
C GLU A 183 10.01 8.26 -8.65
N ALA A 184 9.39 8.30 -7.47
CA ALA A 184 10.08 8.14 -6.18
C ALA A 184 10.84 6.81 -6.09
N ILE A 185 10.40 5.75 -6.78
CA ILE A 185 11.13 4.47 -6.86
C ILE A 185 12.52 4.68 -7.45
N SER A 186 12.62 5.48 -8.52
CA SER A 186 13.92 5.76 -9.16
C SER A 186 14.81 6.63 -8.30
N GLU A 187 14.23 7.61 -7.59
CA GLU A 187 14.99 8.46 -6.68
C GLU A 187 15.48 7.67 -5.45
N ILE A 188 14.64 6.81 -4.87
CA ILE A 188 15.01 5.91 -3.77
C ILE A 188 16.19 5.01 -4.18
N ARG A 189 16.22 4.49 -5.40
CA ARG A 189 17.40 3.73 -5.89
C ARG A 189 18.68 4.55 -5.95
N LYS A 190 18.61 5.85 -6.23
CA LYS A 190 19.77 6.74 -6.15
C LYS A 190 20.21 6.93 -4.69
N VAL A 191 19.26 7.17 -3.79
CA VAL A 191 19.52 7.35 -2.35
C VAL A 191 20.12 6.09 -1.74
N GLU A 192 19.55 4.91 -2.03
CA GLU A 192 20.07 3.58 -1.63
C GLU A 192 21.55 3.42 -1.99
N LYS A 193 21.92 3.75 -3.23
CA LYS A 193 23.30 3.66 -3.72
C LYS A 193 24.24 4.64 -3.02
N ILE A 194 23.79 5.86 -2.74
CA ILE A 194 24.61 6.89 -2.08
C ILE A 194 24.85 6.53 -0.61
N ALA A 195 23.83 6.00 0.07
CA ALA A 195 23.88 5.66 1.48
C ALA A 195 24.59 4.32 1.78
N ASP A 196 24.96 3.55 0.74
CA ASP A 196 25.47 2.18 0.85
C ASP A 196 24.62 1.33 1.81
N ALA A 197 23.32 1.34 1.55
CA ALA A 197 22.29 0.71 2.36
C ALA A 197 21.40 -0.19 1.50
N ASP A 198 20.57 -1.01 2.13
CA ASP A 198 19.65 -1.91 1.46
C ASP A 198 18.22 -1.36 1.55
N VAL A 199 17.60 -1.06 0.40
CA VAL A 199 16.19 -0.63 0.36
C VAL A 199 15.34 -1.63 -0.41
N LEU A 200 14.37 -2.21 0.27
CA LEU A 200 13.33 -3.00 -0.34
C LEU A 200 12.16 -2.11 -0.78
N ILE A 201 11.90 -2.03 -2.08
CA ILE A 201 10.82 -1.20 -2.60
C ILE A 201 9.61 -2.06 -2.97
N PHE A 202 8.47 -1.77 -2.35
CA PHE A 202 7.17 -2.37 -2.65
C PHE A 202 6.27 -1.37 -3.38
N SER A 203 6.00 -1.61 -4.66
CA SER A 203 5.06 -0.80 -5.45
C SER A 203 3.61 -1.23 -5.22
N VAL A 204 2.76 -0.29 -4.79
CA VAL A 204 1.35 -0.52 -4.40
C VAL A 204 0.39 0.43 -5.12
N CYS A 205 -0.93 0.20 -4.99
CA CYS A 205 -1.97 1.08 -5.53
C CYS A 205 -1.84 1.39 -7.03
N ASN A 206 -1.44 0.40 -7.82
CA ASN A 206 -1.02 0.59 -9.20
C ASN A 206 -2.14 0.65 -10.23
N THR A 207 -3.42 0.64 -9.83
CA THR A 207 -4.57 0.55 -10.74
C THR A 207 -4.57 1.64 -11.83
N CYS A 208 -4.16 2.86 -11.51
CA CYS A 208 -4.23 4.03 -12.41
C CYS A 208 -2.92 4.34 -13.15
N VAL A 209 -1.90 3.48 -13.07
CA VAL A 209 -0.58 3.77 -13.66
C VAL A 209 -0.61 3.75 -15.19
N GLY A 210 0.13 4.67 -15.79
CA GLY A 210 0.36 4.78 -17.23
C GLY A 210 1.68 4.13 -17.67
N LYS A 211 2.00 4.27 -18.97
CA LYS A 211 3.24 3.74 -19.56
C LYS A 211 4.50 4.34 -18.93
N GLU A 212 4.48 5.64 -18.67
CA GLU A 212 5.62 6.36 -18.09
C GLU A 212 5.98 5.84 -16.70
N ASP A 213 5.00 5.40 -15.91
CA ASP A 213 5.22 4.87 -14.56
C ASP A 213 5.93 3.51 -14.58
N VAL A 214 5.71 2.70 -15.62
CA VAL A 214 6.28 1.34 -15.74
C VAL A 214 7.80 1.35 -15.67
N ARG A 215 8.44 2.36 -16.29
CA ARG A 215 9.91 2.50 -16.31
C ARG A 215 10.50 2.71 -14.92
N HIS A 216 9.69 3.21 -13.98
CA HIS A 216 10.09 3.38 -12.60
C HIS A 216 9.69 2.15 -11.77
N ILE A 217 8.47 1.63 -11.94
CA ILE A 217 7.95 0.47 -11.19
C ILE A 217 8.77 -0.80 -11.45
N VAL A 218 9.32 -0.99 -12.65
CA VAL A 218 10.20 -2.13 -12.95
C VAL A 218 11.46 -2.18 -12.07
N LYS A 219 11.83 -1.07 -11.42
CA LYS A 219 12.97 -0.99 -10.51
C LYS A 219 12.60 -1.34 -9.06
N ALA A 220 11.32 -1.59 -8.76
CA ALA A 220 10.88 -2.09 -7.46
C ALA A 220 11.31 -3.55 -7.25
N ASP A 221 11.33 -4.01 -6.00
CA ASP A 221 11.61 -5.41 -5.68
C ASP A 221 10.34 -6.25 -5.72
N VAL A 222 9.22 -5.66 -5.30
CA VAL A 222 7.89 -6.28 -5.28
C VAL A 222 6.88 -5.29 -5.84
N ALA A 223 5.95 -5.75 -6.67
CA ALA A 223 4.89 -4.92 -7.23
C ALA A 223 3.52 -5.61 -7.18
N CYS A 224 2.53 -4.96 -6.57
CA CYS A 224 1.14 -5.39 -6.64
C CYS A 224 0.49 -4.82 -7.90
N ALA A 225 0.09 -5.68 -8.84
CA ALA A 225 -0.42 -5.23 -10.13
C ALA A 225 -1.81 -4.56 -10.04
N SER A 226 -2.56 -4.82 -8.96
CA SER A 226 -3.93 -4.29 -8.77
C SER A 226 -4.80 -4.56 -10.02
N ALA A 227 -5.61 -3.61 -10.49
CA ALA A 227 -6.39 -3.76 -11.72
C ALA A 227 -5.64 -3.31 -13.00
N SER A 228 -4.35 -2.96 -12.91
CA SER A 228 -3.59 -2.41 -14.03
C SER A 228 -3.32 -3.44 -15.12
N LYS A 229 -3.92 -3.24 -16.30
CA LYS A 229 -3.66 -4.08 -17.50
C LYS A 229 -2.19 -3.98 -17.93
N ILE A 230 -1.61 -2.78 -17.86
CA ILE A 230 -0.24 -2.55 -18.32
C ILE A 230 0.79 -3.22 -17.40
N LEU A 231 0.66 -3.11 -16.07
CA LEU A 231 1.60 -3.80 -15.17
C LEU A 231 1.47 -5.31 -15.26
N ARG A 232 0.24 -5.84 -15.34
CA ARG A 232 0.03 -7.29 -15.52
C ARG A 232 0.79 -7.79 -16.76
N LYS A 233 0.79 -7.04 -17.86
CA LYS A 233 1.51 -7.40 -19.10
C LYS A 233 3.03 -7.16 -19.00
N GLU A 234 3.44 -5.95 -18.69
CA GLU A 234 4.83 -5.49 -18.85
C GLU A 234 5.73 -5.79 -17.65
N ILE A 235 5.16 -5.79 -16.44
CA ILE A 235 5.88 -6.15 -15.21
C ILE A 235 5.72 -7.64 -14.92
N GLY A 236 4.53 -8.21 -15.12
CA GLY A 236 4.29 -9.63 -14.88
C GLY A 236 5.21 -10.55 -15.67
N SER A 237 5.57 -10.19 -16.90
CA SER A 237 6.49 -10.96 -17.75
C SER A 237 7.96 -10.90 -17.31
N LYS A 238 8.32 -9.98 -16.42
CA LYS A 238 9.67 -9.82 -15.86
C LYS A 238 9.79 -10.39 -14.44
N ALA A 239 8.68 -10.84 -13.87
CA ALA A 239 8.64 -11.35 -12.51
C ALA A 239 9.39 -12.68 -12.39
N LEU A 240 10.08 -12.86 -11.26
CA LEU A 240 10.70 -14.12 -10.87
C LEU A 240 9.73 -15.05 -10.14
N MET A 241 8.68 -14.46 -9.54
CA MET A 241 7.63 -15.16 -8.82
C MET A 241 6.34 -14.34 -8.85
N GLN A 242 5.19 -15.01 -8.91
CA GLN A 242 3.87 -14.42 -8.79
C GLN A 242 3.11 -15.04 -7.62
N LEU A 243 2.49 -14.19 -6.80
CA LEU A 243 1.51 -14.59 -5.78
C LEU A 243 0.11 -14.24 -6.24
N GLY A 244 -0.83 -15.15 -6.02
CA GLY A 244 -2.23 -14.94 -6.35
C GLY A 244 -2.51 -14.80 -7.86
N VAL A 245 -3.79 -14.87 -8.20
CA VAL A 245 -4.26 -14.72 -9.60
C VAL A 245 -5.25 -13.56 -9.74
N THR A 246 -6.03 -13.30 -8.68
CA THR A 246 -7.03 -12.24 -8.64
C THR A 246 -6.36 -10.87 -8.61
N ILE A 247 -5.55 -10.59 -7.60
CA ILE A 247 -4.71 -9.39 -7.51
C ILE A 247 -3.26 -9.89 -7.40
N PRO A 248 -2.54 -10.02 -8.52
CA PRO A 248 -1.23 -10.63 -8.50
C PRO A 248 -0.20 -9.70 -7.88
N VAL A 249 0.66 -10.27 -7.04
CA VAL A 249 1.86 -9.62 -6.53
C VAL A 249 3.06 -10.28 -7.19
N TYR A 250 3.93 -9.46 -7.79
CA TYR A 250 5.11 -9.90 -8.53
C TYR A 250 6.37 -9.62 -7.73
N ALA A 251 7.20 -10.63 -7.50
CA ALA A 251 8.58 -10.42 -7.07
C ALA A 251 9.46 -10.21 -8.33
N LEU A 252 10.15 -9.08 -8.39
CA LEU A 252 10.91 -8.63 -9.57
C LEU A 252 12.41 -8.83 -9.42
N THR A 253 12.91 -8.89 -8.18
CA THR A 253 14.32 -9.08 -7.87
C THR A 253 14.50 -10.32 -6.99
N GLU A 254 15.71 -10.89 -6.96
CA GLU A 254 16.02 -12.02 -6.06
C GLU A 254 15.81 -11.63 -4.58
N LYS A 255 16.12 -10.37 -4.23
CA LYS A 255 15.84 -9.79 -2.91
C LYS A 255 14.34 -9.81 -2.58
N GLY A 256 13.51 -9.30 -3.49
CA GLY A 256 12.05 -9.32 -3.35
C GLY A 256 11.49 -10.73 -3.26
N LYS A 257 12.00 -11.66 -4.08
CA LYS A 257 11.60 -13.07 -4.07
C LYS A 257 11.93 -13.75 -2.74
N ARG A 258 13.14 -13.55 -2.21
CA ARG A 258 13.56 -14.09 -0.90
C ARG A 258 12.61 -13.65 0.22
N LEU A 259 12.26 -12.37 0.24
CA LEU A 259 11.38 -11.80 1.27
C LEU A 259 9.93 -12.25 1.12
N VAL A 260 9.44 -12.37 -0.11
CA VAL A 260 8.14 -13.01 -0.40
C VAL A 260 8.11 -14.45 0.14
N LEU A 261 9.17 -15.24 -0.10
CA LEU A 261 9.25 -16.61 0.41
C LEU A 261 9.31 -16.66 1.94
N ALA A 262 10.01 -15.71 2.58
CA ALA A 262 10.02 -15.59 4.04
C ALA A 262 8.63 -15.31 4.62
N TYR A 263 7.83 -14.48 3.95
CA TYR A 263 6.42 -14.28 4.30
C TYR A 263 5.60 -15.57 4.10
N LEU A 264 5.77 -16.26 2.97
CA LEU A 264 5.03 -17.49 2.68
C LEU A 264 5.33 -18.63 3.65
N ALA A 265 6.51 -18.66 4.28
CA ALA A 265 6.86 -19.63 5.30
C ALA A 265 5.97 -19.50 6.56
N GLU A 266 5.44 -18.30 6.86
CA GLU A 266 4.54 -18.02 7.98
C GLU A 266 3.06 -17.97 7.56
N PHE A 267 2.78 -18.16 6.28
CA PHE A 267 1.43 -18.03 5.74
C PHE A 267 0.57 -19.22 6.16
N LYS A 268 -0.55 -18.93 6.84
CA LYS A 268 -1.38 -19.95 7.49
C LYS A 268 -2.21 -20.78 6.50
N ASP A 269 -2.53 -20.21 5.34
CA ASP A 269 -3.32 -20.92 4.33
C ASP A 269 -2.44 -21.89 3.52
N LYS A 270 -3.09 -22.93 2.99
CA LYS A 270 -2.42 -23.93 2.16
C LYS A 270 -1.98 -23.32 0.82
N LEU A 271 -0.73 -23.59 0.44
CA LEU A 271 -0.13 -23.13 -0.81
C LEU A 271 0.08 -24.29 -1.78
N VAL A 272 -0.14 -24.03 -3.07
CA VAL A 272 0.26 -24.91 -4.17
C VAL A 272 1.29 -24.16 -5.00
N VAL A 273 2.45 -24.76 -5.22
CA VAL A 273 3.57 -24.17 -5.96
C VAL A 273 3.97 -25.10 -7.09
N PHE A 274 3.97 -24.59 -8.32
CA PHE A 274 4.39 -25.33 -9.51
C PHE A 274 5.23 -24.42 -10.41
N ARG A 275 6.13 -25.02 -11.19
CA ARG A 275 6.89 -24.29 -12.22
C ARG A 275 5.98 -23.90 -13.38
N THR A 276 6.21 -22.73 -13.96
CA THR A 276 5.56 -22.28 -15.19
C THR A 276 6.63 -21.79 -16.16
N GLU A 277 6.41 -21.96 -17.46
CA GLU A 277 7.33 -21.45 -18.49
C GLU A 277 7.23 -19.94 -18.66
N ARG A 278 6.08 -19.34 -18.31
CA ARG A 278 5.81 -17.91 -18.51
C ARG A 278 5.00 -17.32 -17.35
N LEU A 279 5.27 -16.05 -17.07
CA LEU A 279 4.46 -15.19 -16.23
C LEU A 279 3.94 -13.98 -17.05
N PRO A 280 2.82 -13.35 -16.64
CA PRO A 280 1.98 -13.73 -15.50
C PRO A 280 1.15 -14.99 -15.76
N TYR A 281 0.94 -15.81 -14.72
CA TYR A 281 -0.04 -16.88 -14.76
C TYR A 281 -1.44 -16.30 -14.59
N HIS A 282 -2.29 -16.47 -15.61
CA HIS A 282 -3.64 -15.93 -15.64
C HIS A 282 -4.67 -17.06 -15.52
N VAL A 283 -5.71 -16.81 -14.73
CA VAL A 283 -6.90 -17.65 -14.66
C VAL A 283 -8.07 -16.81 -15.15
N GLU A 284 -8.76 -17.31 -16.16
CA GLU A 284 -9.92 -16.62 -16.74
C GLU A 284 -10.95 -16.27 -15.67
N ASN A 285 -11.52 -15.06 -15.78
CA ASN A 285 -12.58 -14.54 -14.91
C ASN A 285 -12.26 -14.39 -13.41
N LYS A 286 -11.00 -14.55 -12.96
CA LYS A 286 -10.63 -14.37 -11.54
C LYS A 286 -10.15 -12.98 -11.14
N GLY A 287 -9.81 -12.10 -12.10
CA GLY A 287 -9.27 -10.76 -11.82
C GLY A 287 -10.33 -9.65 -11.79
N PRO A 288 -9.96 -8.43 -11.34
CA PRO A 288 -10.77 -7.23 -11.53
C PRO A 288 -11.07 -6.96 -13.01
N LYS A 289 -12.23 -6.35 -13.27
CA LYS A 289 -12.64 -5.90 -14.61
C LYS A 289 -12.62 -4.37 -14.64
N LEU A 290 -11.91 -3.80 -15.60
CA LEU A 290 -11.92 -2.37 -15.87
C LEU A 290 -13.14 -2.00 -16.73
N ARG A 291 -13.52 -0.72 -16.70
CA ARG A 291 -14.44 -0.12 -17.66
C ARG A 291 -13.80 -0.06 -19.06
#